data_AF-A0A939A7M9-F1
#
_entry.id   AF-A0A939A7M9-F1
#
_cell.length_a   1.000
_cell.length_b   1.000
_cell.length_c   1.000
_cell.angle_alpha   90.00
_cell.angle_beta   90.00
_cell.angle_gamma   90.00
#
_symmetry.space_group_name_H-M   'P 1'
#
loop_
_entity.id
_entity.type
_entity.pdbx_description
1 polymer ?
#
loop_
_entity_poly.entity_id
_entity_poly.type
_entity_poly.pdbx_seq_one_letter_code
_entity_poly.pdbx_strand_id
1 'polypeptide(L)'
;MSPGGRRRCRTTTTRCRRPSHPSTDHAIADLGKAGVQRLLVVEPSFVADCLETLEEIGRRGRADFRAAGGGELRLCPSLNASAVWVQGLATLVRGAAKHPPRTEV
;
A
#
# COMPACT_ATOMS: atom_id res chain seq x y z
N MET A 1 -25.76 -8.49 -4.04
CA MET A 1 -24.93 -7.87 -3.00
C MET A 1 -23.72 -8.76 -2.77
N SER A 2 -22.55 -8.41 -3.34
CA SER A 2 -21.33 -9.20 -3.16
C SER A 2 -20.66 -8.80 -1.83
N PRO A 3 -20.24 -9.77 -1.00
CA PRO A 3 -19.61 -9.47 0.29
C PRO A 3 -18.26 -8.80 0.04
N GLY A 4 -17.90 -7.83 0.88
CA GLY A 4 -16.69 -7.01 0.75
C GLY A 4 -15.40 -7.84 0.80
N GLY A 5 -14.94 -8.31 -0.36
CA GLY A 5 -13.67 -9.00 -0.52
C GLY A 5 -12.51 -8.02 -0.54
N ARG A 6 -11.52 -8.22 0.35
CA ARG A 6 -10.26 -7.46 0.33
C ARG A 6 -9.48 -7.83 -0.93
N ARG A 7 -9.14 -6.85 -1.77
CA ARG A 7 -8.30 -7.03 -2.97
C ARG A 7 -6.89 -6.49 -2.68
N ARG A 8 -5.85 -7.24 -3.05
CA ARG A 8 -4.44 -6.80 -2.97
C ARG A 8 -3.93 -6.46 -4.39
N CYS A 9 -3.31 -5.29 -4.53
CA CYS A 9 -2.67 -4.81 -5.75
C CYS A 9 -1.25 -4.33 -5.45
N ARG A 10 -0.37 -4.28 -6.48
CA ARG A 10 1.04 -3.88 -6.37
C ARG A 10 1.28 -2.58 -7.19
N THR A 11 2.24 -1.75 -6.77
CA THR A 11 2.47 -0.39 -7.32
C THR A 11 3.63 -0.26 -8.31
N THR A 12 4.58 -1.19 -8.39
CA THR A 12 5.81 -0.93 -9.17
C THR A 12 5.67 -1.19 -10.67
N THR A 13 5.86 -0.16 -11.50
CA THR A 13 5.94 -0.27 -12.97
C THR A 13 7.34 0.14 -13.46
N THR A 14 8.32 -0.75 -13.31
CA THR A 14 9.64 -0.59 -13.95
C THR A 14 9.92 -1.78 -14.85
N ARG A 15 9.60 -1.62 -16.14
CA ARG A 15 10.05 -2.40 -17.31
C ARG A 15 10.51 -3.85 -17.06
N CYS A 16 9.59 -4.76 -16.76
CA CYS A 16 9.80 -6.21 -16.90
C CYS A 16 8.58 -6.85 -17.58
N ARG A 17 8.86 -7.76 -18.52
CA ARG A 17 7.90 -8.46 -19.39
C ARG A 17 6.79 -9.13 -18.56
N ARG A 18 5.53 -8.84 -18.93
CA ARG A 18 4.23 -9.32 -18.38
C ARG A 18 3.77 -8.66 -17.07
N PRO A 19 2.61 -7.96 -17.07
CA PRO A 19 2.03 -7.46 -15.82
C PRO A 19 1.49 -8.66 -15.02
N SER A 20 2.21 -9.04 -13.97
CA SER A 20 1.68 -9.94 -12.96
C SER A 20 0.74 -9.13 -12.07
N HIS A 21 -0.56 -9.40 -12.18
CA HIS A 21 -1.64 -8.80 -11.38
C HIS A 21 -1.98 -7.33 -11.74
N PRO A 22 -3.22 -6.89 -11.49
CA PRO A 22 -3.60 -5.51 -11.76
C PRO A 22 -2.73 -4.56 -10.93
N SER A 23 -2.16 -3.57 -11.61
CA SER A 23 -1.53 -2.43 -10.94
C SER A 23 -2.55 -1.74 -10.04
N THR A 24 -2.06 -1.08 -9.00
CA THR A 24 -2.92 -0.36 -8.05
C THR A 24 -3.78 0.69 -8.76
N ASP A 25 -3.23 1.38 -9.76
CA ASP A 25 -3.94 2.38 -10.56
C ASP A 25 -5.14 1.79 -11.31
N HIS A 26 -4.97 0.63 -11.96
CA HIS A 26 -6.07 -0.05 -12.64
C HIS A 26 -7.14 -0.50 -11.66
N ALA A 27 -6.75 -1.03 -10.51
CA ALA A 27 -7.70 -1.46 -9.49
C ALA A 27 -8.49 -0.28 -8.92
N ILE A 28 -7.85 0.87 -8.70
CA ILE A 28 -8.53 2.10 -8.26
C ILE A 28 -9.57 2.53 -9.30
N ALA A 29 -9.19 2.59 -10.58
CA ALA A 29 -10.11 2.97 -11.65
C ALA A 29 -11.29 1.99 -11.79
N ASP A 30 -11.04 0.68 -11.73
CA ASP A 30 -12.07 -0.34 -11.84
C ASP A 30 -13.03 -0.33 -10.65
N LEU A 31 -12.53 -0.09 -9.43
CA LEU A 31 -13.38 0.09 -8.24
C LEU A 31 -14.22 1.37 -8.32
N GLY A 32 -13.67 2.45 -8.90
CA GLY A 32 -14.42 3.67 -9.18
C GLY A 32 -15.56 3.41 -10.17
N LYS A 33 -15.28 2.75 -11.30
CA LYS A 33 -16.29 2.36 -12.31
C LYS A 33 -17.36 1.44 -11.74
N ALA A 34 -17.00 0.60 -10.77
CA ALA A 34 -17.94 -0.26 -10.05
C ALA A 34 -18.82 0.50 -9.03
N GLY A 35 -18.67 1.82 -8.90
CA GLY A 35 -19.49 2.67 -8.04
C GLY A 35 -19.16 2.57 -6.55
N VAL A 36 -17.95 2.11 -6.19
CA VAL A 36 -17.53 1.98 -4.79
C VAL A 36 -17.51 3.36 -4.14
N GLN A 37 -18.22 3.50 -3.03
CA GLN A 37 -18.37 4.79 -2.34
C GLN A 37 -17.22 5.11 -1.38
N ARG A 38 -16.55 4.09 -0.83
CA ARG A 38 -15.45 4.25 0.12
C ARG A 38 -14.37 3.21 -0.12
N LEU A 39 -13.15 3.68 -0.38
CA LEU A 39 -11.97 2.86 -0.60
C LEU A 39 -10.88 3.23 0.41
N LEU A 40 -10.39 2.26 1.17
CA LEU A 40 -9.21 2.42 2.02
C LEU A 40 -8.04 1.70 1.37
N VAL A 41 -6.96 2.43 1.10
CA VAL A 41 -5.72 1.86 0.55
C VAL A 41 -4.68 1.73 1.66
N VAL A 42 -4.01 0.59 1.70
CA VAL A 42 -2.94 0.28 2.67
C VAL A 42 -1.70 -0.13 1.88
N GLU A 43 -0.55 0.43 2.26
CA GLU A 43 0.73 0.16 1.62
C GLU A 43 1.62 -0.57 2.63
N PRO A 44 1.73 -1.91 2.57
CA PRO A 44 2.41 -2.70 3.59
C PRO A 44 3.90 -2.93 3.30
N SER A 45 4.39 -2.47 2.14
CA SER A 45 5.75 -2.77 1.68
C SER A 45 6.76 -1.75 2.21
N PHE A 46 6.32 -0.52 2.44
CA PHE A 46 7.11 0.53 3.07
C PHE A 46 6.51 0.93 4.43
N VAL A 47 7.40 1.28 5.35
CA VAL A 47 7.05 1.66 6.73
C VAL A 47 6.95 3.17 6.90
N ALA A 48 7.40 3.95 5.94
CA ALA A 48 7.42 5.41 5.97
C ALA A 48 6.76 5.99 4.72
N ASP A 49 6.30 7.24 4.80
CA ASP A 49 5.75 7.93 3.64
C ASP A 49 6.80 8.12 2.53
N CYS A 50 6.40 7.89 1.28
CA CYS A 50 7.23 7.98 0.09
C CYS A 50 6.44 8.59 -1.09
N LEU A 51 7.06 8.61 -2.27
CA LEU A 51 6.44 9.16 -3.47
C LEU A 51 5.17 8.37 -3.85
N GLU A 52 5.24 7.05 -3.75
CA GLU A 52 4.14 6.14 -4.07
C GLU A 52 2.94 6.38 -3.13
N THR A 53 3.17 6.57 -1.82
CA THR A 53 2.07 6.82 -0.87
C THR A 53 1.47 8.22 -1.04
N LEU A 54 2.30 9.26 -1.07
CA LEU A 54 1.82 10.64 -1.04
C LEU A 54 1.28 11.11 -2.39
N GLU A 55 2.02 10.88 -3.47
CA GLU A 55 1.68 11.42 -4.78
C GLU A 55 0.86 10.43 -5.61
N GLU A 56 1.33 9.19 -5.77
CA GLU A 56 0.67 8.22 -6.66
C GLU A 56 -0.67 7.77 -6.11
N ILE A 57 -0.72 7.27 -4.87
CA ILE A 57 -1.98 6.82 -4.27
C ILE A 57 -2.74 7.99 -3.64
N GLY A 58 -2.02 8.82 -2.88
CA GLY A 58 -2.59 9.95 -2.18
C GLY A 58 -3.21 10.94 -3.15
N ARG A 59 -2.41 11.61 -3.98
CA ARG A 59 -2.95 12.70 -4.81
C ARG A 59 -3.62 12.18 -6.08
N ARG A 60 -2.91 11.40 -6.89
CA ARG A 60 -3.37 10.94 -8.21
C ARG A 60 -4.46 9.87 -8.07
N GLY A 61 -4.25 8.86 -7.25
CA GLY A 61 -5.23 7.79 -7.01
C GLY A 61 -6.57 8.30 -6.47
N ARG A 62 -6.58 9.30 -5.58
CA ARG A 62 -7.83 9.96 -5.14
C ARG A 62 -8.56 10.65 -6.30
N ALA A 63 -7.83 11.36 -7.16
CA ALA A 63 -8.40 12.04 -8.31
C ALA A 63 -8.97 11.03 -9.32
N ASP A 64 -8.22 9.97 -9.62
CA ASP A 64 -8.60 8.93 -10.57
C ASP A 64 -9.81 8.13 -10.09
N PHE A 65 -9.86 7.79 -8.78
CA PHE A 65 -11.01 7.11 -8.18
C PHE A 65 -12.31 7.91 -8.35
N ARG A 66 -12.24 9.21 -8.04
CA ARG A 66 -13.39 10.12 -8.13
C ARG A 66 -13.80 10.35 -9.59
N ALA A 67 -12.84 10.53 -10.49
CA ALA A 67 -13.09 10.69 -11.91
C ALA A 67 -13.76 9.45 -12.53
N ALA A 68 -13.45 8.26 -12.02
CA ALA A 68 -14.05 7.00 -12.44
C ALA A 68 -15.47 6.73 -11.88
N GLY A 69 -16.02 7.64 -11.06
CA GLY A 69 -17.35 7.49 -10.44
C GLY A 69 -17.34 6.90 -9.01
N GLY A 70 -16.16 6.73 -8.42
CA GLY A 70 -16.00 6.36 -7.03
C GLY A 70 -16.27 7.53 -6.07
N GLY A 71 -16.49 7.20 -4.79
CA GLY A 71 -16.67 8.20 -3.73
C GLY A 71 -15.35 8.65 -3.12
N GLU A 72 -15.14 8.31 -1.85
CA GLU A 72 -13.96 8.72 -1.07
C GLU A 72 -12.87 7.64 -1.07
N LEU A 73 -11.65 8.01 -1.45
CA LEU A 73 -10.45 7.19 -1.23
C LEU A 73 -9.63 7.76 -0.07
N ARG A 74 -9.39 6.94 0.95
CA ARG A 74 -8.48 7.25 2.06
C ARG A 74 -7.24 6.38 1.97
N LEU A 75 -6.10 7.00 2.23
CA LEU A 75 -4.84 6.29 2.41
C LEU A 75 -4.65 6.04 3.91
N CYS A 76 -4.35 4.80 4.28
CA CYS A 76 -3.90 4.48 5.62
C CYS A 76 -2.52 5.12 5.84
N PRO A 77 -2.31 5.88 6.93
CA PRO A 77 -1.00 6.44 7.24
C PRO A 77 0.07 5.34 7.32
N SER A 78 1.26 5.62 6.80
CA SER A 78 2.44 4.79 7.04
C SER A 78 2.82 4.79 8.52
N LEU A 79 3.59 3.78 8.93
CA LEU A 79 3.98 3.63 10.34
C LEU A 79 4.84 4.82 10.83
N ASN A 80 5.67 5.38 9.95
CA ASN A 80 6.54 6.53 10.22
C ASN A 80 7.27 6.39 11.57
N ALA A 81 7.24 7.43 12.39
CA ALA A 81 7.84 7.44 13.73
C ALA A 81 6.89 6.94 14.83
N SER A 82 5.89 6.12 14.50
CA SER A 82 4.97 5.54 15.49
C SER A 82 5.75 4.86 16.62
N ALA A 83 5.44 5.24 17.86
CA ALA A 83 6.10 4.68 19.03
C ALA A 83 5.96 3.15 19.09
N VAL A 84 4.79 2.61 18.71
CA VAL A 84 4.55 1.17 18.68
C VAL A 84 5.47 0.48 17.65
N TRP A 85 5.62 1.07 16.47
CA TRP A 85 6.52 0.54 15.44
C TRP A 85 7.98 0.59 15.89
N VAL A 86 8.44 1.72 16.43
CA VAL A 86 9.82 1.89 16.92
C VAL A 86 10.13 0.88 18.02
N GLN A 87 9.21 0.67 18.97
CA GLN A 87 9.39 -0.33 20.03
C GLN A 87 9.38 -1.76 19.48
N GLY A 88 8.52 -2.06 18.50
CA GLY A 88 8.49 -3.35 17.82
C GLY A 88 9.82 -3.64 17.11
N LEU A 89 10.33 -2.68 16.33
CA LEU A 89 11.61 -2.79 15.64
C LEU A 89 12.77 -2.97 16.63
N ALA A 90 12.81 -2.19 17.71
CA ALA A 90 13.82 -2.35 18.75
C ALA A 90 13.79 -3.75 19.38
N THR A 91 12.60 -4.31 19.58
CA THR A 91 12.42 -5.68 20.08
C THR A 91 12.98 -6.71 19.10
N LEU A 92 12.70 -6.56 17.80
CA LEU A 92 13.24 -7.43 16.75
C LEU A 92 14.76 -7.38 16.71
N VAL A 93 15.36 -6.18 16.74
CA VAL A 93 16.81 -5.99 16.73
C VAL A 93 17.48 -6.61 17.96
N ARG A 94 16.93 -6.38 19.16
CA ARG A 94 17.43 -7.01 20.40
C ARG A 94 17.31 -8.53 20.36
N GLY A 95 16.25 -9.06 19.75
CA GLY A 95 16.06 -10.50 19.54
C GLY A 95 17.10 -11.09 18.59
N ALA A 96 17.35 -10.41 17.47
CA ALA A 96 18.36 -10.79 16.48
C ALA A 96 19.79 -10.73 17.05
N ALA A 97 20.10 -9.75 17.90
CA ALA A 97 21.42 -9.65 18.55
C ALA A 97 21.76 -10.88 19.42
N LYS A 98 20.76 -11.59 19.96
CA LYS A 98 20.96 -12.84 20.70
C LYS A 98 21.27 -14.04 19.80
N HIS A 99 20.89 -13.96 18.52
CA HIS A 99 21.04 -15.01 17.53
C HIS A 99 21.59 -14.38 16.25
N PRO A 100 22.88 -13.99 16.24
CA PRO A 100 23.45 -13.29 15.10
C PRO A 100 23.25 -14.14 13.83
N PRO A 101 22.88 -13.52 12.70
CA PRO A 101 22.73 -14.25 11.45
C PRO A 101 24.06 -14.92 11.10
N ARG A 102 24.01 -16.13 10.54
CA ARG A 102 25.18 -16.71 9.87
C ARG A 102 25.44 -15.85 8.65
N THR A 103 26.47 -15.00 8.72
CA THR A 103 26.86 -14.15 7.62
C THR A 103 27.40 -15.01 6.49
N GLU A 104 26.59 -15.26 5.48
CA GLU A 104 27.06 -15.60 4.13
C GLU A 104 26.79 -14.37 3.27
N VAL A 105 27.82 -13.53 3.13
CA VAL A 105 27.90 -12.49 2.10
C VAL A 105 28.91 -12.99 1.07
#